data_AF-A0A1V1T9M0-F1
#
_entry.id   AF-A0A1V1T9M0-F1
#
_cell.length_a   1.000
_cell.length_b   1.000
_cell.length_c   1.000
_cell.angle_alpha   90.00
_cell.angle_beta   90.00
_cell.angle_gamma   90.00
#
_symmetry.space_group_name_H-M   'P 1'
#
loop_
_entity.id
_entity.type
_entity.pdbx_description
1 polymer ?
#
loop_
_entity_poly.entity_id
_entity_poly.type
_entity_poly.pdbx_seq_one_letter_code
_entity_poly.pdbx_strand_id
1 'polypeptide(L)'
;MDQYRRRPEELPRNLYRVDYLGSQTTRTDEELKAADTTTFYGNSEREQGLFREAVQNHFTWSYRGRSPFVSFFSDWDHAAKWGRKEP
;
A
#
# COMPACT_ATOMS: atom_id res chain seq x y z
N MET A 1 -7.34 -22.46 -5.99
CA MET A 1 -7.63 -21.02 -5.88
C MET A 1 -7.92 -20.51 -7.27
N ASP A 2 -9.11 -19.98 -7.51
CA ASP A 2 -9.40 -19.32 -8.78
C ASP A 2 -8.50 -18.10 -8.89
N GLN A 3 -7.77 -18.00 -9.99
CA GLN A 3 -6.87 -16.88 -10.22
C GLN A 3 -7.75 -15.64 -10.43
N TYR A 4 -7.78 -14.74 -9.46
CA TYR A 4 -8.49 -13.46 -9.59
C TYR A 4 -7.85 -12.66 -10.73
N ARG A 5 -8.39 -12.81 -11.93
CA ARG A 5 -7.96 -12.12 -13.16
C ARG A 5 -9.04 -11.15 -13.58
N ARG A 6 -8.76 -9.86 -13.40
CA ARG A 6 -9.51 -8.78 -14.05
C ARG A 6 -9.00 -8.62 -15.48
N ARG A 7 -9.90 -8.32 -16.41
CA ARG A 7 -9.48 -7.93 -17.76
C ARG A 7 -8.86 -6.53 -17.69
N PRO A 8 -7.87 -6.21 -18.55
CA PRO A 8 -7.24 -4.88 -18.54
C PRO A 8 -8.24 -3.73 -18.63
N GLU A 9 -9.36 -3.93 -19.33
CA GLU A 9 -10.41 -2.92 -19.52
C GLU A 9 -11.22 -2.66 -18.25
N GLU A 10 -11.19 -3.59 -17.27
CA GLU A 10 -11.83 -3.45 -15.96
C GLU A 10 -10.93 -2.75 -14.94
N LEU A 11 -9.66 -2.52 -15.26
CA LEU A 11 -8.74 -1.83 -14.36
C LEU A 11 -8.93 -0.31 -14.45
N PRO A 12 -8.86 0.39 -13.31
CA PRO A 12 -8.94 1.85 -13.32
C PRO A 12 -7.74 2.41 -14.09
N ARG A 13 -8.00 3.41 -14.96
CA ARG A 13 -6.95 4.08 -15.72
C ARG A 13 -5.98 4.86 -14.83
N ASN A 14 -6.48 5.34 -13.70
CA ASN A 14 -5.74 6.15 -12.74
C ASN A 14 -5.90 5.55 -11.34
N LEU A 15 -4.84 5.63 -10.56
CA LEU A 15 -4.86 5.33 -9.15
C LEU A 15 -4.59 6.62 -8.36
N TYR A 16 -5.27 6.75 -7.23
CA TYR A 16 -5.16 7.90 -6.35
C TYR A 16 -4.34 7.51 -5.13
N ARG A 17 -3.47 8.43 -4.70
CA ARG A 17 -2.65 8.30 -3.48
C ARG A 17 -3.01 9.45 -2.55
N VAL A 18 -3.17 9.13 -1.27
CA VAL A 18 -3.32 10.15 -0.23
C VAL A 18 -1.92 10.55 0.23
N ASP A 19 -1.59 11.83 0.11
CA ASP A 19 -0.32 12.39 0.56
C ASP A 19 -0.54 13.31 1.75
N TYR A 20 0.17 13.06 2.84
CA TYR A 20 0.02 13.77 4.11
C TYR A 20 1.32 13.66 4.93
N LEU A 21 1.47 14.54 5.93
CA LEU A 21 2.62 14.50 6.83
C LEU A 21 2.63 13.19 7.63
N GLY A 22 3.67 12.38 7.46
CA GLY A 22 3.75 11.04 8.06
C GLY A 22 3.33 9.90 7.12
N SER A 23 2.97 10.21 5.87
CA SER A 23 2.81 9.20 4.82
C SER A 23 4.08 8.36 4.69
N GLN A 24 3.90 7.03 4.64
CA GLN A 24 5.01 6.08 4.50
C GLN A 24 5.44 5.89 3.04
N THR A 25 5.19 6.88 2.19
CA THR A 25 5.61 6.86 0.79
C THR A 25 6.15 8.22 0.40
N THR A 26 7.41 8.25 -0.02
CA THR A 26 8.04 9.44 -0.60
C THR A 26 7.84 9.45 -2.10
N ARG A 27 7.43 10.60 -2.65
CA ARG A 27 7.38 10.83 -4.09
C ARG A 27 8.58 11.68 -4.51
N THR A 28 9.33 11.20 -5.49
CA THR A 28 10.28 12.02 -6.25
C THR A 28 9.68 12.33 -7.63
N ASP A 29 10.40 13.11 -8.44
CA ASP A 29 9.96 13.41 -9.81
C ASP A 29 9.88 12.15 -10.70
N GLU A 30 10.62 11.10 -10.32
CA GLU A 30 10.83 9.90 -11.13
C GLU A 30 10.11 8.67 -10.59
N GLU A 31 9.84 8.60 -9.27
CA GLU A 31 9.39 7.36 -8.63
C GLU A 31 8.64 7.57 -7.32
N LEU A 32 7.99 6.49 -6.87
CA LEU A 32 7.37 6.37 -5.56
C LEU A 32 8.14 5.33 -4.75
N LYS A 33 8.63 5.74 -3.58
CA LYS A 33 9.36 4.87 -2.66
C LYS A 33 8.56 4.63 -1.40
N ALA A 34 8.38 3.36 -1.04
CA ALA A 34 7.91 3.00 0.28
C ALA A 34 8.93 3.42 1.35
N ALA A 35 8.46 3.58 2.59
CA ALA A 35 9.32 3.93 3.70
C ALA A 35 10.37 2.85 3.99
N ASP A 36 10.07 1.58 3.71
CA ASP A 36 11.03 0.48 3.78
C ASP A 36 11.31 -0.09 2.38
N THR A 37 12.56 0.01 1.93
CA THR A 37 13.02 -0.52 0.64
C THR A 37 13.97 -1.71 0.80
N THR A 38 14.11 -2.23 2.02
CA THR A 38 15.09 -3.26 2.38
C THR A 38 14.46 -4.59 2.75
N THR A 39 13.19 -4.58 3.15
CA THR A 39 12.46 -5.81 3.48
C THR A 39 11.96 -6.51 2.22
N PHE A 40 12.38 -7.76 2.05
CA PHE A 40 11.91 -8.66 1.00
C PHE A 40 11.41 -9.96 1.63
N TYR A 41 10.31 -10.50 1.09
CA TYR A 41 9.72 -11.74 1.56
C TYR A 41 10.00 -12.85 0.55
N GLY A 42 10.74 -13.87 0.96
CA GLY A 42 10.91 -15.10 0.21
C GLY A 42 9.73 -16.07 0.36
N ASN A 43 9.94 -17.30 -0.10
CA ASN A 43 8.90 -18.33 -0.15
C ASN A 43 8.91 -19.28 1.06
N SER A 44 9.79 -19.09 2.05
CA SER A 44 9.76 -19.93 3.25
C SER A 44 8.53 -19.65 4.10
N GLU A 45 8.08 -20.65 4.88
CA GLU A 45 6.92 -20.52 5.77
C GLU A 45 7.06 -19.34 6.75
N ARG A 46 8.27 -19.14 7.29
CA ARG A 46 8.58 -18.02 8.17
C ARG A 46 8.41 -16.67 7.46
N GLU A 47 8.93 -16.53 6.24
CA GLU A 47 8.84 -15.29 5.47
C GLU A 47 7.39 -14.99 5.05
N GLN A 48 6.60 -16.02 4.72
CA GLN A 48 5.17 -15.86 4.45
C GLN A 48 4.40 -15.38 5.70
N GLY A 49 4.77 -15.88 6.88
CA GLY A 49 4.24 -15.40 8.16
C GLY A 49 4.54 -13.90 8.38
N LEU A 50 5.79 -13.49 8.15
CA LEU A 50 6.20 -12.08 8.24
C LEU A 50 5.50 -11.21 7.20
N PHE A 51 5.32 -11.69 5.97
CA PHE A 51 4.58 -10.98 4.93
C PHE A 51 3.13 -10.73 5.34
N ARG A 52 2.46 -11.75 5.88
CA ARG A 52 1.09 -11.62 6.37
C ARG A 52 0.98 -10.56 7.47
N GLU A 53 1.89 -10.60 8.44
CA GLU A 53 1.94 -9.61 9.52
C GLU A 53 2.18 -8.20 8.97
N ALA A 54 3.12 -8.04 8.03
CA ALA A 54 3.41 -6.75 7.42
C ALA A 54 2.22 -6.18 6.64
N VAL A 55 1.45 -7.02 5.94
CA VAL A 55 0.20 -6.61 5.28
C VAL A 55 -0.83 -6.14 6.32
N GLN A 56 -1.01 -6.88 7.42
CA GLN A 56 -1.92 -6.47 8.49
C GLN A 56 -1.49 -5.15 9.12
N ASN A 57 -0.20 -4.97 9.40
CA ASN A 57 0.35 -3.73 9.94
C ASN A 57 0.17 -2.56 8.97
N HIS A 58 0.32 -2.77 7.66
CA HIS A 58 0.11 -1.73 6.65
C HIS A 58 -1.33 -1.20 6.62
N PHE A 59 -2.32 -2.05 6.84
CA PHE A 59 -3.72 -1.64 6.94
C PHE A 59 -4.13 -1.19 8.35
N THR A 60 -3.26 -1.36 9.35
CA THR A 60 -3.51 -0.93 10.72
C THR A 60 -3.16 0.55 10.87
N TRP A 61 -4.18 1.40 10.90
CA TRP A 61 -3.98 2.85 10.93
C TRP A 61 -3.09 3.35 12.07
N SER A 62 -3.11 2.71 13.25
CA SER A 62 -2.28 3.09 14.40
C SER A 62 -0.83 2.63 14.31
N TYR A 63 -0.50 1.76 13.35
CA TYR A 63 0.87 1.31 13.15
C TYR A 63 1.73 2.48 12.62
N ARG A 64 2.91 2.65 13.23
CA ARG A 64 3.86 3.71 12.89
C ARG A 64 5.22 3.18 12.41
N GLY A 65 5.39 1.85 12.34
CA GLY A 65 6.61 1.26 11.80
C GLY A 65 6.70 1.43 10.29
N ARG A 66 7.91 1.35 9.73
CA ARG A 66 8.16 1.52 8.29
C ARG A 66 7.52 0.36 7.52
N SER A 67 6.76 0.69 6.48
CA SER A 67 6.09 -0.28 5.62
C SER A 67 6.81 -0.40 4.27
N PRO A 68 6.92 -1.62 3.72
CA PRO A 68 7.46 -1.85 2.38
C PRO A 68 6.43 -1.68 1.27
N PHE A 69 5.24 -1.15 1.58
CA PHE A 69 4.13 -1.02 0.63
C PHE A 69 3.77 0.43 0.35
N VAL A 70 3.25 0.67 -0.85
CA VAL A 70 2.66 1.96 -1.26
C VAL A 70 1.16 1.77 -1.44
N SER A 71 0.36 2.58 -0.74
CA SER A 71 -1.10 2.50 -0.80
C SER A 71 -1.64 3.31 -1.98
N PHE A 72 -2.55 2.69 -2.73
CA PHE A 72 -3.30 3.30 -3.81
C PHE A 72 -4.79 2.98 -3.71
N PHE A 73 -5.61 3.88 -4.22
CA PHE A 73 -7.05 3.76 -4.31
C PHE A 73 -7.47 3.81 -5.78
N SER A 74 -8.38 2.94 -6.18
CA SER A 74 -8.98 2.95 -7.53
C SER A 74 -10.03 4.05 -7.71
N ASP A 75 -10.51 4.61 -6.60
CA ASP A 75 -11.61 5.57 -6.55
C ASP A 75 -11.19 6.82 -5.79
N TRP A 76 -11.48 7.99 -6.38
CA TRP A 76 -11.08 9.28 -5.82
C TRP A 76 -11.85 9.61 -4.54
N ASP A 77 -13.16 9.36 -4.53
CA ASP A 77 -14.02 9.65 -3.37
C ASP A 77 -13.58 8.80 -2.16
N HIS A 78 -13.21 7.54 -2.39
CA HIS A 78 -12.67 6.67 -1.36
C HIS A 78 -11.33 7.19 -0.83
N ALA A 79 -10.40 7.57 -1.71
CA ALA A 79 -9.12 8.17 -1.30
C ALA A 79 -9.34 9.43 -0.45
N ALA A 80 -10.22 10.32 -0.89
CA ALA A 80 -10.53 11.57 -0.20
C ALA A 80 -11.16 11.31 1.18
N LYS A 81 -12.10 10.37 1.28
CA LYS A 81 -12.70 9.97 2.57
C LYS A 81 -11.68 9.33 3.50
N TRP A 82 -10.77 8.51 2.97
CA TRP A 82 -9.69 7.90 3.75
C TRP A 82 -8.75 8.96 4.33
N GLY A 83 -8.31 9.92 3.51
CA GLY A 83 -7.43 11.00 3.96
C GLY A 83 -8.09 11.99 4.94
N ARG A 84 -9.42 12.08 4.96
CA ARG A 84 -10.19 12.96 5.86
C ARG A 84 -10.55 12.32 7.20
N LYS A 85 -10.26 11.04 7.43
CA LYS A 85 -10.59 10.36 8.70
C LYS A 85 -9.78 10.84 9.93
N GLU A 86 -8.98 11.89 9.76
CA GLU A 86 -8.32 12.74 10.77
C GLU A 86 -6.99 12.23 11.39
N PRO A 87 -6.13 13.15 11.91
CA PRO A 87 -4.65 13.11 11.84
C PRO A 87 -3.95 12.15 12.80
#